data_AF-A0A6B3H663-F1
#
_entry.id   AF-A0A6B3H663-F1
#
_cell.length_a   1.000
_cell.length_b   1.000
_cell.length_c   1.000
_cell.angle_alpha   90.00
_cell.angle_beta   90.00
_cell.angle_gamma   90.00
#
_symmetry.space_group_name_H-M   'P 1'
#
loop_
_entity.id
_entity.type
_entity.pdbx_description
1 polymer ?
#
loop_
_entity_poly.entity_id
_entity_poly.type
_entity_poly.pdbx_seq_one_letter_code
_entity_poly.pdbx_strand_id
1 'polypeptide(L)' 'LPPPAVLALVAAWAQLFGLISFELFGQFNRLVEEREPLFRQAAGELARSVGLRGTPAG' A
#
# COMPACT_ATOMS: atom_id res chain seq x y z
N LEU A 1 0.54 15.91 -14.59
CA LEU A 1 0.05 14.51 -14.69
C LEU A 1 -1.34 14.53 -15.33
N PRO A 2 -1.70 13.55 -16.17
CA PRO A 2 -3.08 13.40 -16.63
C PRO A 2 -4.04 13.33 -15.43
N PRO A 3 -5.24 13.94 -15.47
CA PRO A 3 -6.17 13.94 -14.34
C PRO A 3 -6.46 12.54 -13.75
N PRO A 4 -6.64 11.47 -14.55
CA PRO A 4 -6.82 10.12 -14.02
C PRO A 4 -5.62 9.60 -13.22
N ALA A 5 -4.39 9.98 -13.59
CA ALA A 5 -3.18 9.55 -12.90
C ALA A 5 -3.06 10.22 -11.52
N VAL A 6 -3.50 11.48 -11.39
CA VAL A 6 -3.54 12.16 -10.08
C VAL A 6 -4.54 11.48 -9.16
N LEU A 7 -5.72 11.12 -9.67
CA LEU A 7 -6.74 10.42 -8.88
C LEU A 7 -6.23 9.05 -8.40
N ALA A 8 -5.61 8.27 -9.30
CA ALA A 8 -4.99 6.99 -8.95
C ALA A 8 -3.90 7.15 -7.89
N LEU A 9 -3.06 8.18 -8.00
CA LEU A 9 -2.00 8.46 -7.03
C LEU A 9 -2.57 8.81 -5.65
N VAL A 10 -3.57 9.69 -5.58
CA VAL A 10 -4.22 10.07 -4.31
C VAL A 10 -4.92 8.87 -3.67
N ALA A 11 -5.61 8.05 -4.47
CA ALA A 11 -6.25 6.83 -3.98
C ALA A 11 -5.23 5.83 -3.42
N ALA A 12 -4.10 5.63 -4.10
CA ALA A 12 -3.03 4.76 -3.63
C ALA A 12 -2.38 5.29 -2.34
N TRP A 13 -2.18 6.60 -2.25
CA TRP A 13 -1.65 7.25 -1.05
C TRP A 13 -2.58 7.10 0.15
N ALA A 14 -3.89 7.32 -0.03
CA ALA A 14 -4.88 7.16 1.03
C ALA A 14 -4.92 5.72 1.56
N GLN A 15 -4.84 4.72 0.67
CA GLN A 15 -4.78 3.31 1.05
C GLN A 15 -3.50 2.97 1.82
N LEU A 16 -2.34 3.45 1.36
CA LEU A 16 -1.06 3.26 2.05
C LEU A 16 -1.08 3.87 3.46
N PHE A 17 -1.59 5.11 3.57
CA PHE A 17 -1.74 5.78 4.86
C PHE A 17 -2.69 5.01 5.80
N GLY A 18 -3.77 4.41 5.26
CA GLY A 18 -4.68 3.56 6.01
C GLY A 18 -4.00 2.30 6.56
N LEU A 19 -3.19 1.61 5.74
CA LEU A 19 -2.41 0.44 6.16
C LEU A 19 -1.44 0.78 7.31
N ILE A 20 -0.68 1.86 7.16
CA ILE A 20 0.26 2.32 8.20
C ILE A 20 -0.50 2.70 9.48
N SER A 21 -1.60 3.45 9.35
CA SER A 21 -2.41 3.86 10.50
C SER A 21 -3.00 2.65 11.23
N PHE A 22 -3.51 1.66 10.51
CA PHE A 22 -4.07 0.45 11.11
C PHE A 22 -3.01 -0.36 11.88
N GLU A 23 -1.77 -0.40 11.38
CA GLU A 23 -0.67 -1.02 12.08
C GLU A 23 -0.26 -0.24 13.33
N LEU A 24 -0.02 1.07 13.20
CA LEU A 24 0.44 1.92 14.30
C LEU A 24 -0.58 2.05 15.45
N PHE A 25 -1.88 2.13 15.12
CA PHE A 25 -2.95 2.22 16.12
C PHE A 25 -3.47 0.85 16.58
N GLY A 26 -2.77 -0.25 16.23
CA GLY A 26 -3.05 -1.59 16.74
C GLY A 26 -4.34 -2.22 16.23
N GLN A 27 -4.94 -1.71 15.15
CA GLN A 27 -6.17 -2.27 14.55
C GLN A 27 -5.93 -3.66 13.95
N PHE A 28 -4.69 -4.00 13.60
CA PHE A 28 -4.32 -5.36 13.17
C PHE A 28 -4.04 -6.35 14.31
N ASN A 29 -4.04 -5.90 15.57
CA ASN A 29 -3.79 -6.80 16.69
C ASN A 29 -4.86 -7.91 16.77
N ARG A 30 -4.40 -9.17 16.74
CA ARG A 30 -5.22 -10.40 16.76
C ARG A 30 -6.02 -10.68 15.48
N LEU A 31 -5.88 -9.86 14.43
CA LEU A 31 -6.54 -10.08 13.13
C LEU A 31 -5.55 -10.47 12.04
N VAL A 32 -4.31 -9.96 12.12
CA VAL A 32 -3.25 -10.26 11.15
C VAL A 32 -2.00 -10.74 11.90
N GLU A 33 -1.62 -11.99 11.66
CA GLU A 33 -0.42 -12.62 12.21
C GLU A 33 0.83 -12.21 11.41
N GLU A 34 0.74 -12.20 10.08
CA GLU A 34 1.85 -11.84 9.17
C GLU A 34 1.72 -10.42 8.61
N ARG A 35 2.05 -9.41 9.42
CA ARG A 35 1.88 -7.98 9.07
C ARG A 35 2.88 -7.48 8.02
N GLU A 36 4.15 -7.84 8.16
CA GLU A 36 5.18 -7.43 7.20
C GLU A 36 4.91 -7.99 5.79
N PRO A 37 4.62 -9.30 5.61
CA PRO A 37 4.26 -9.85 4.30
C PRO A 37 3.01 -9.19 3.71
N LEU A 38 1.98 -8.95 4.54
CA LEU A 38 0.77 -8.22 4.12
C LEU A 38 1.10 -6.81 3.61
N PHE A 39 1.88 -6.04 4.37
CA PHE A 39 2.26 -4.70 4.00
C PHE A 39 3.06 -4.69 2.69
N ARG A 40 4.04 -5.60 2.54
CA ARG A 40 4.88 -5.71 1.35
C ARG A 40 4.05 -6.05 0.10
N GLN A 41 3.13 -7.00 0.21
CA GLN A 41 2.22 -7.35 -0.88
C GLN A 41 1.33 -6.16 -1.25
N ALA A 42 0.66 -5.56 -0.26
CA ALA A 42 -0.26 -4.46 -0.48
C ALA A 42 0.44 -3.23 -1.08
N ALA A 43 1.63 -2.87 -0.58
CA ALA A 43 2.43 -1.79 -1.15
C ALA A 43 2.85 -2.09 -2.61
N GLY A 44 3.17 -3.34 -2.93
CA GLY A 44 3.46 -3.77 -4.30
C GLY A 44 2.26 -3.67 -5.25
N GLU A 45 1.06 -4.02 -4.78
CA GLU A 45 -0.19 -3.83 -5.53
C GLU A 45 -0.49 -2.35 -5.77
N LEU A 46 -0.36 -1.51 -4.73
CA LEU A 46 -0.56 -0.07 -4.82
C LEU A 46 0.45 0.59 -5.77
N ALA A 47 1.71 0.15 -5.75
CA ALA A 47 2.71 0.60 -6.71
C ALA A 47 2.30 0.27 -8.16
N ARG A 48 1.87 -0.97 -8.41
CA ARG A 48 1.42 -1.40 -9.74
C ARG A 48 0.19 -0.64 -10.22
N SER A 49 -0.75 -0.31 -9.34
CA SER A 49 -1.96 0.45 -9.70
C SER A 49 -1.67 1.88 -10.16
N VAL A 50 -0.56 2.48 -9.71
CA VAL A 50 -0.09 3.81 -10.17
C VAL A 50 1.00 3.74 -11.24
N GLY A 51 1.30 2.54 -11.75
CA GLY A 51 2.28 2.31 -12.81
C GLY A 51 3.74 2.20 -12.34
N LEU A 52 3.99 2.19 -11.03
CA LEU A 52 5.31 1.89 -10.47
C LEU A 52 5.56 0.38 -10.54
N ARG A 53 6.68 -0.01 -11.13
CA ARG A 53 7.14 -1.41 -11.16
C ARG A 53 8.26 -1.55 -10.16
N GLY A 54 8.11 -2.48 -9.21
CA GLY A 54 9.17 -2.78 -8.26
C GLY A 54 10.42 -3.27 -8.99
N THR A 55 11.60 -2.84 -8.54
CA THR A 55 12.85 -3.46 -8.94
C THR A 55 12.80 -4.93 -8.48
N PRO A 56 13.09 -5.92 -9.35
CA PRO A 56 13.22 -7.30 -8.90
C PRO A 56 14.27 -7.33 -7.77
N ALA A 57 13.92 -7.94 -6.64
CA ALA A 57 14.93 -8.25 -5.64
C ALA A 57 15.84 -9.31 -6.24
N GLY A 58 17.06 -8.91 -6.61
CA GLY A 58 18.16 -9.80 -6.96
C GLY A 58 18.78 -10.41 -5.72
#